data_AF-A0A084AWN3-F1
#
_entry.id   AF-A0A084AWN3-F1
#
_cell.length_a   1.000
_cell.length_b   1.000
_cell.length_c   1.000
_cell.angle_alpha   90.00
_cell.angle_beta   90.00
_cell.angle_gamma   90.00
#
_symmetry.space_group_name_H-M   'P 1'
#
loop_
_entity.id
_entity.type
_entity.pdbx_description
1 polymer ?
#
loop_
_entity_poly.entity_id
_entity_poly.type
_entity_poly.pdbx_seq_one_letter_code
_entity_poly.pdbx_strand_id
1 'polypeptide(L)'
;MRFSHTFDTDYTDDEESPSSPGPSTHDPARDMSSAALAATLEKTSNHAWKLRKASKCGQRCAYDRFMNLPPELQLMILSNLEFGDIERLRRTSHHFRNLITKPVVRQLFPDLRATLQNTCYSCLEHVNYRGHLIRAERNDPRWPFGSKCFDCTAQHREFMIGQKYTLGDCSYAWICRWCGYPVTTSTAWNQPEFHRSCYKRYNAVLILFFLLGCFHWLCIIVGGALCWAFYRSSTTILAPTIVSISAATTCMAETTPSTNQEPQVNFIMAFWALVLLCVRGQYLRTYHWTAILESAILGLWVPAIYTILQRTMASPDPPSAKALATMTFIFLNMYFRLLNILGNIVLMCEYKMWRRRRPNVNPLSRSAHLLMTLLVLWTYPQSIEQEYPATWWFGRPRPQGGIA
;
A
#
# COMPACT_ATOMS: atom_id res chain seq x y z
N MET A 1 26.77 0.55 8.02
CA MET A 1 27.04 0.54 9.48
C MET A 1 27.07 -0.91 9.93
N ARG A 2 28.12 -1.37 10.62
CA ARG A 2 28.21 -2.76 11.13
C ARG A 2 27.37 -2.89 12.42
N PHE A 3 26.18 -3.46 12.30
CA PHE A 3 25.30 -3.82 13.43
C PHE A 3 25.17 -5.36 13.49
N SER A 4 26.05 -6.07 14.22
CA SER A 4 25.98 -7.54 14.25
C SER A 4 26.63 -8.33 15.39
N HIS A 5 27.40 -7.78 16.35
CA HIS A 5 28.21 -8.63 17.26
C HIS A 5 28.25 -8.29 18.76
N THR A 6 27.42 -7.38 19.28
CA THR A 6 27.52 -6.94 20.70
C THR A 6 26.21 -7.04 21.50
N PHE A 7 25.21 -7.78 21.02
CA PHE A 7 23.91 -7.90 21.69
C PHE A 7 23.68 -9.31 22.27
N ASP A 8 23.93 -10.35 21.49
CA ASP A 8 23.51 -11.72 21.79
C ASP A 8 24.30 -12.40 22.93
N THR A 9 25.43 -11.85 23.37
CA THR A 9 26.34 -12.48 24.36
C THR A 9 26.28 -11.91 25.78
N ASP A 10 25.55 -10.80 26.01
CA ASP A 10 25.68 -10.05 27.27
C ASP A 10 24.60 -10.37 28.32
N TYR A 11 23.40 -10.81 27.91
CA TYR A 11 22.18 -10.52 28.69
C TYR A 11 21.07 -11.59 28.71
N THR A 12 21.37 -12.89 28.61
CA THR A 12 20.32 -13.91 28.81
C THR A 12 19.94 -14.06 30.30
N ASP A 13 18.64 -14.36 30.54
CA ASP A 13 18.02 -14.95 31.76
C ASP A 13 17.68 -13.96 32.94
N ASP A 14 16.49 -13.94 33.61
CA ASP A 14 15.18 -14.63 33.38
C ASP A 14 13.91 -14.00 34.10
N GLU A 15 12.70 -14.21 33.52
CA GLU A 15 11.26 -14.05 33.93
C GLU A 15 10.60 -12.88 34.77
N GLU A 16 9.66 -12.16 34.11
CA GLU A 16 8.26 -11.74 34.49
C GLU A 16 7.85 -10.29 34.94
N SER A 17 6.55 -9.96 34.81
CA SER A 17 5.90 -8.61 34.71
C SER A 17 4.86 -8.35 35.87
N PRO A 18 3.78 -7.48 35.80
CA PRO A 18 3.40 -6.31 34.96
C PRO A 18 2.72 -5.09 35.70
N SER A 19 2.30 -4.05 34.92
CA SER A 19 1.03 -3.24 35.02
C SER A 19 1.08 -1.68 35.17
N SER A 20 -0.04 -1.00 34.89
CA SER A 20 -0.22 0.44 34.46
C SER A 20 -1.25 1.21 35.35
N PRO A 21 -2.04 2.30 34.98
CA PRO A 21 -2.06 3.27 33.84
C PRO A 21 -2.51 4.78 34.10
N GLY A 22 -2.36 5.68 33.09
CA GLY A 22 -3.26 6.83 32.73
C GLY A 22 -3.15 8.22 33.43
N PRO A 23 -3.86 9.32 33.01
CA PRO A 23 -4.59 9.64 31.75
C PRO A 23 -4.41 11.10 31.16
N SER A 24 -5.39 11.59 30.36
CA SER A 24 -5.51 12.73 29.36
C SER A 24 -5.47 14.22 29.85
N THR A 25 -5.65 15.35 29.07
CA THR A 25 -6.61 15.72 27.96
C THR A 25 -6.39 17.11 27.24
N HIS A 26 -6.72 17.21 25.92
CA HIS A 26 -7.33 18.30 25.06
C HIS A 26 -6.80 19.75 24.73
N ASP A 27 -7.13 20.16 23.47
CA ASP A 27 -7.03 21.45 22.67
C ASP A 27 -7.87 22.69 23.18
N PRO A 28 -8.10 23.83 22.44
CA PRO A 28 -7.70 24.31 21.08
C PRO A 28 -7.34 25.82 20.91
N ALA A 29 -6.98 26.25 19.67
CA ALA A 29 -7.15 27.63 19.18
C ALA A 29 -7.16 27.72 17.63
N ARG A 30 -7.90 28.68 17.05
CA ARG A 30 -8.15 28.83 15.60
C ARG A 30 -8.01 30.30 15.14
N ASP A 31 -7.72 30.49 13.85
CA ASP A 31 -7.87 31.70 13.02
C ASP A 31 -7.04 32.98 13.34
N MET A 32 -6.09 33.31 12.45
CA MET A 32 -5.44 34.62 12.34
C MET A 32 -5.07 34.92 10.86
N SER A 33 -5.13 36.20 10.45
CA SER A 33 -5.04 36.62 9.04
C SER A 33 -3.63 36.52 8.43
N SER A 34 -3.52 36.39 7.11
CA SER A 34 -2.27 36.08 6.38
C SER A 34 -1.12 37.07 6.61
N ALA A 35 -1.39 38.37 6.72
CA ALA A 35 -0.36 39.38 7.01
C ALA A 35 0.15 39.27 8.47
N ALA A 36 -0.75 39.04 9.43
CA ALA A 36 -0.39 38.74 10.81
C ALA A 36 0.35 37.39 10.91
N LEU A 37 0.01 36.41 10.06
CA LEU A 37 0.63 35.10 9.97
C LEU A 37 2.08 35.20 9.45
N ALA A 38 2.37 36.08 8.49
CA ALA A 38 3.74 36.34 8.02
C ALA A 38 4.61 37.01 9.11
N ALA A 39 4.11 38.07 9.76
CA ALA A 39 4.82 38.72 10.87
C ALA A 39 4.99 37.77 12.08
N THR A 40 4.01 36.90 12.33
CA THR A 40 4.10 35.86 13.36
C THR A 40 5.06 34.75 12.94
N LEU A 41 5.17 34.37 11.67
CA LEU A 41 6.16 33.40 11.18
C LEU A 41 7.60 33.91 11.34
N GLU A 42 7.87 35.19 11.10
CA GLU A 42 9.21 35.75 11.30
C GLU A 42 9.54 35.96 12.78
N LYS A 43 8.54 36.35 13.60
CA LYS A 43 8.69 36.44 15.05
C LYS A 43 8.81 35.06 15.70
N THR A 44 8.12 34.04 15.20
CA THR A 44 8.21 32.65 15.67
C THR A 44 9.43 31.91 15.13
N SER A 45 9.98 32.24 13.95
CA SER A 45 11.29 31.70 13.53
C SER A 45 12.40 32.26 14.44
N ASN A 46 12.32 33.55 14.78
CA ASN A 46 13.21 34.19 15.75
C ASN A 46 13.05 33.64 17.17
N HIS A 47 11.81 33.40 17.60
CA HIS A 47 11.54 32.74 18.88
C HIS A 47 11.94 31.26 18.85
N ALA A 48 11.80 30.54 17.74
CA ALA A 48 12.13 29.13 17.61
C ALA A 48 13.64 28.88 17.54
N TRP A 49 14.45 29.77 16.94
CA TRP A 49 15.91 29.64 17.07
C TRP A 49 16.36 29.99 18.48
N LYS A 50 15.77 31.01 19.12
CA LYS A 50 16.05 31.32 20.54
C LYS A 50 15.64 30.16 21.46
N LEU A 51 14.46 29.56 21.27
CA LEU A 51 14.01 28.36 21.99
C LEU A 51 14.89 27.15 21.69
N ARG A 52 15.34 26.92 20.44
CA ARG A 52 16.31 25.85 20.13
C ARG A 52 17.68 26.10 20.76
N LYS A 53 18.13 27.36 20.85
CA LYS A 53 19.42 27.72 21.48
C LYS A 53 19.32 27.65 23.02
N ALA A 54 18.21 28.10 23.60
CA ALA A 54 17.89 27.98 25.02
C ALA A 54 17.62 26.52 25.43
N SER A 55 16.97 25.71 24.59
CA SER A 55 16.81 24.26 24.76
C SER A 55 18.15 23.54 24.70
N LYS A 56 19.02 23.84 23.73
CA LYS A 56 20.39 23.29 23.70
C LYS A 56 21.25 23.72 24.89
N CYS A 57 21.09 24.97 25.36
CA CYS A 57 21.76 25.47 26.55
C CYS A 57 21.23 24.75 27.81
N GLY A 58 19.91 24.69 27.97
CA GLY A 58 19.23 24.01 29.07
C GLY A 58 19.50 22.50 29.11
N GLN A 59 19.57 21.83 27.97
CA GLN A 59 19.96 20.42 27.87
C GLN A 59 21.42 20.21 28.29
N ARG A 60 22.35 21.10 27.94
CA ARG A 60 23.72 21.05 28.48
C ARG A 60 23.73 21.29 29.98
N CYS A 61 23.10 22.38 30.46
CA CYS A 61 23.00 22.69 31.89
C CYS A 61 22.21 21.64 32.72
N ALA A 62 21.41 20.78 32.09
CA ALA A 62 20.75 19.64 32.72
C ALA A 62 21.65 18.40 32.71
N TYR A 63 22.34 18.13 31.60
CA TYR A 63 23.36 17.08 31.50
C TYR A 63 24.51 17.30 32.47
N ASP A 64 25.05 18.52 32.54
CA ASP A 64 26.14 18.88 33.45
C ASP A 64 25.69 18.79 34.91
N ARG A 65 24.45 19.19 35.22
CA ARG A 65 23.85 18.99 36.56
C ARG A 65 23.64 17.52 36.90
N PHE A 66 23.26 16.69 35.94
CA PHE A 66 23.15 15.24 36.13
C PHE A 66 24.52 14.62 36.39
N MET A 67 25.55 14.98 35.61
CA MET A 67 26.92 14.46 35.76
C MET A 67 27.55 14.85 37.11
N ASN A 68 27.11 15.96 37.71
CA ASN A 68 27.51 16.41 39.03
C ASN A 68 26.73 15.76 40.19
N LEU A 69 25.74 14.89 39.93
CA LEU A 69 25.08 14.10 40.97
C LEU A 69 26.02 12.97 41.46
N PRO A 70 25.98 12.63 42.75
CA PRO A 70 26.52 11.38 43.27
C PRO A 70 26.04 10.16 42.46
N PRO A 71 26.88 9.13 42.24
CA PRO A 71 26.56 8.00 41.38
C PRO A 71 25.33 7.21 41.85
N GLU A 72 25.02 7.22 43.14
CA GLU A 72 23.83 6.61 43.74
C GLU A 72 22.54 7.29 43.22
N LEU A 73 22.53 8.62 43.16
CA LEU A 73 21.41 9.40 42.62
C LEU A 73 21.32 9.27 41.10
N GLN A 74 22.46 9.14 40.40
CA GLN A 74 22.46 8.83 38.97
C GLN A 74 21.81 7.46 38.71
N LEU A 75 22.17 6.42 39.49
CA LEU A 75 21.59 5.08 39.38
C LEU A 75 20.08 5.08 39.71
N MET A 76 19.65 5.84 40.72
CA MET A 76 18.22 6.01 41.06
C MET A 76 17.41 6.69 39.94
N ILE A 77 18.01 7.59 39.16
CA ILE A 77 17.36 8.15 37.97
C ILE A 77 17.36 7.12 36.84
N LEU A 78 18.46 6.40 36.63
CA LEU A 78 18.56 5.34 35.62
C LEU A 78 17.54 4.22 35.86
N SER A 79 17.22 3.86 37.11
CA SER A 79 16.20 2.83 37.42
C SER A 79 14.77 3.21 37.04
N ASN A 80 14.52 4.45 36.62
CA ASN A 80 13.24 4.90 36.07
C ASN A 80 13.21 4.87 34.52
N LEU A 81 14.30 4.43 33.87
CA LEU A 81 14.39 4.33 32.41
C LEU A 81 14.18 2.89 31.94
N GLU A 82 13.55 2.74 30.78
CA GLU A 82 13.47 1.45 30.10
C GLU A 82 14.86 0.96 29.67
N PHE A 83 15.02 -0.36 29.54
CA PHE A 83 16.24 -1.00 29.03
C PHE A 83 16.72 -0.37 27.72
N GLY A 84 15.77 0.01 26.86
CA GLY A 84 16.03 0.68 25.60
C GLY A 84 16.79 1.99 25.71
N ASP A 85 16.39 2.85 26.65
CA ASP A 85 17.00 4.15 26.87
C ASP A 85 18.34 4.03 27.61
N ILE A 86 18.46 3.05 28.52
CA ILE A 86 19.74 2.69 29.14
C ILE A 86 20.77 2.25 28.10
N GLU A 87 20.41 1.36 27.18
CA GLU A 87 21.30 0.90 26.11
C GLU A 87 21.59 2.02 25.09
N ARG A 88 20.64 2.93 24.81
CA ARG A 88 20.90 4.16 24.02
C ARG A 88 21.89 5.10 24.72
N LEU A 89 21.79 5.32 26.04
CA LEU A 89 22.73 6.11 26.83
C LEU A 89 24.14 5.48 26.81
N ARG A 90 24.23 4.17 27.03
CA ARG A 90 25.47 3.38 26.98
C ARG A 90 26.15 3.43 25.60
N ARG A 91 25.37 3.52 24.51
CA ARG A 91 25.87 3.70 23.13
C ARG A 91 26.28 5.13 22.78
N THR A 92 25.74 6.14 23.46
CA THR A 92 25.96 7.56 23.11
C THR A 92 26.96 8.29 24.00
N SER A 93 27.23 7.82 25.23
CA SER A 93 28.18 8.45 26.14
C SER A 93 29.18 7.44 26.74
N HIS A 94 30.46 7.81 26.72
CA HIS A 94 31.52 7.02 27.33
C HIS A 94 31.41 6.95 28.86
N HIS A 95 30.87 7.99 29.51
CA HIS A 95 30.65 8.00 30.95
C HIS A 95 29.62 6.93 31.34
N PHE A 96 28.43 6.97 30.73
CA PHE A 96 27.39 5.96 30.95
C PHE A 96 27.83 4.56 30.53
N ARG A 97 28.67 4.43 29.48
CA ARG A 97 29.24 3.13 29.11
C ARG A 97 30.10 2.48 30.20
N ASN A 98 30.77 3.29 31.02
CA ASN A 98 31.62 2.82 32.12
C ASN A 98 30.82 2.66 33.43
N LEU A 99 29.85 3.53 33.69
CA LEU A 99 28.97 3.46 34.86
C LEU A 99 28.01 2.26 34.78
N ILE A 100 27.40 2.05 33.61
CA ILE A 100 26.39 1.03 33.34
C ILE A 100 27.09 -0.27 32.90
N THR A 101 27.68 -0.95 33.88
CA THR A 101 28.31 -2.26 33.70
C THR A 101 27.28 -3.40 33.64
N LYS A 102 27.66 -4.60 33.15
CA LYS A 102 26.75 -5.76 33.09
C LYS A 102 26.06 -6.11 34.43
N PRO A 103 26.74 -6.16 35.60
CA PRO A 103 26.06 -6.44 36.86
C PRO A 103 25.06 -5.34 37.26
N VAL A 104 25.36 -4.07 36.95
CA VAL A 104 24.40 -2.95 37.17
C VAL A 104 23.15 -3.14 36.32
N VAL A 105 23.27 -3.54 35.04
CA VAL A 105 22.10 -3.84 34.19
C VAL A 105 21.26 -4.99 34.74
N ARG A 106 21.88 -6.05 35.27
CA ARG A 106 21.16 -7.16 35.93
C ARG A 106 20.50 -6.77 37.26
N GLN A 107 21.02 -5.77 37.96
CA GLN A 107 20.38 -5.21 39.16
C GLN A 107 19.20 -4.29 38.82
N LEU A 108 19.30 -3.54 37.71
CA LEU A 108 18.22 -2.67 37.22
C LEU A 108 17.08 -3.46 36.56
N PHE A 109 17.41 -4.58 35.90
CA PHE A 109 16.46 -5.48 35.27
C PHE A 109 16.67 -6.90 35.83
N PRO A 110 15.99 -7.27 36.94
CA PRO A 110 16.10 -8.61 37.51
C PRO A 110 15.61 -9.67 36.51
N ASP A 111 14.48 -9.39 35.83
CA ASP A 111 14.11 -10.06 34.59
C ASP A 111 14.71 -9.35 33.39
N LEU A 112 15.92 -9.76 33.04
CA LEU A 112 16.59 -9.26 31.86
C LEU A 112 16.09 -9.95 30.58
N ARG A 113 15.75 -11.25 30.65
CA ARG A 113 15.40 -12.06 29.46
C ARG A 113 14.07 -11.66 28.86
N ALA A 114 13.03 -11.54 29.67
CA ALA A 114 11.72 -11.17 29.20
C ALA A 114 11.64 -9.66 28.90
N THR A 115 12.43 -8.82 29.59
CA THR A 115 12.70 -7.43 29.15
C THR A 115 13.28 -7.34 27.74
N LEU A 116 14.31 -8.14 27.41
CA LEU A 116 14.88 -8.20 26.06
C LEU A 116 13.86 -8.70 25.02
N GLN A 117 13.13 -9.77 25.34
CA GLN A 117 12.10 -10.33 24.45
C GLN A 117 10.89 -9.40 24.24
N ASN A 118 10.65 -8.47 25.17
CA ASN A 118 9.68 -7.37 25.06
C ASN A 118 10.26 -6.13 24.37
N THR A 119 11.54 -6.13 23.99
CA THR A 119 12.20 -4.97 23.35
C THR A 119 12.45 -5.24 21.87
N CYS A 120 12.27 -4.23 21.03
CA CYS A 120 12.64 -4.32 19.62
C CYS A 120 14.16 -4.19 19.43
N TYR A 121 14.81 -5.20 18.86
CA TYR A 121 16.25 -5.21 18.54
C TYR A 121 16.72 -3.97 17.73
N SER A 122 15.86 -3.44 16.85
CA SER A 122 16.23 -2.37 15.92
C SER A 122 16.05 -0.96 16.49
N CYS A 123 14.90 -0.62 17.08
CA CYS A 123 14.67 0.71 17.65
C CYS A 123 14.98 0.79 19.16
N LEU A 124 15.17 -0.36 19.83
CA LEU A 124 15.30 -0.50 21.28
C LEU A 124 14.06 -0.05 22.08
N GLU A 125 12.91 0.13 21.45
CA GLU A 125 11.66 0.46 22.13
C GLU A 125 11.11 -0.76 22.87
N HIS A 126 10.72 -0.59 24.14
CA HIS A 126 10.05 -1.62 24.92
C HIS A 126 8.57 -1.69 24.55
N VAL A 127 7.99 -2.89 24.61
CA VAL A 127 6.61 -3.13 24.22
C VAL A 127 5.92 -4.02 25.25
N ASN A 128 4.98 -3.44 25.98
CA ASN A 128 4.25 -4.09 27.09
C ASN A 128 3.47 -5.35 26.69
N TYR A 129 3.27 -5.61 25.39
CA TYR A 129 2.58 -6.80 24.89
C TYR A 129 3.30 -7.41 23.68
N ARG A 130 3.76 -8.65 23.84
CA ARG A 130 4.55 -9.40 22.85
C ARG A 130 3.84 -9.66 21.52
N GLY A 131 2.51 -9.60 21.48
CA GLY A 131 1.74 -9.69 20.23
C GLY A 131 1.96 -8.50 19.26
N HIS A 132 2.72 -7.49 19.66
CA HIS A 132 3.18 -6.38 18.80
C HIS A 132 4.64 -6.53 18.30
N LEU A 133 5.31 -7.61 18.68
CA LEU A 133 6.66 -7.95 18.23
C LEU A 133 6.62 -9.19 17.33
N ILE A 134 7.34 -9.14 16.23
CA ILE A 134 7.62 -10.29 15.38
C ILE A 134 8.80 -11.03 15.99
N ARG A 135 8.63 -12.33 16.20
CA ARG A 135 9.67 -13.20 16.72
C ARG A 135 10.70 -13.49 15.63
N ALA A 136 11.99 -13.51 15.99
CA ALA A 136 13.02 -14.00 15.10
C ALA A 136 12.77 -15.47 14.70
N GLU A 137 13.12 -15.85 13.48
CA GLU A 137 13.09 -17.26 13.06
C GLU A 137 14.14 -18.06 13.85
N ARG A 138 13.90 -19.37 14.07
CA ARG A 138 14.84 -20.23 14.83
C ARG A 138 16.23 -20.33 14.17
N ASN A 139 16.30 -20.05 12.87
CA ASN A 139 17.54 -20.08 12.08
C ASN A 139 18.26 -18.71 12.04
N ASP A 140 17.68 -17.65 12.60
CA ASP A 140 18.37 -16.36 12.73
C ASP A 140 19.42 -16.46 13.86
N PRO A 141 20.69 -16.05 13.65
CA PRO A 141 21.72 -16.07 14.70
C PRO A 141 21.37 -15.26 15.94
N ARG A 142 20.36 -14.39 15.89
CA ARG A 142 19.87 -13.55 17.01
C ARG A 142 18.70 -14.19 17.75
N TRP A 143 18.31 -15.41 17.42
CA TRP A 143 17.24 -16.09 18.14
C TRP A 143 17.69 -16.39 19.60
N PRO A 144 16.86 -16.11 20.63
CA PRO A 144 15.47 -15.63 20.58
C PRO A 144 15.27 -14.10 20.65
N PHE A 145 16.32 -13.29 20.82
CA PHE A 145 16.25 -11.85 21.14
C PHE A 145 16.20 -10.90 19.93
N GLY A 146 16.25 -11.43 18.71
CA GLY A 146 16.15 -10.67 17.45
C GLY A 146 14.75 -10.13 17.12
N SER A 147 13.87 -9.97 18.12
CA SER A 147 12.49 -9.50 17.95
C SER A 147 12.42 -8.10 17.35
N LYS A 148 11.48 -7.88 16.42
CA LYS A 148 11.28 -6.58 15.75
C LYS A 148 9.85 -6.08 15.91
N CYS A 149 9.67 -4.80 16.24
CA CYS A 149 8.35 -4.17 16.18
C CYS A 149 7.87 -4.03 14.74
N PHE A 150 6.55 -3.85 14.58
CA PHE A 150 5.93 -3.75 13.27
C PHE A 150 6.47 -2.58 12.43
N ASP A 151 6.73 -1.42 13.04
CA ASP A 151 7.21 -0.26 12.28
C ASP A 151 8.67 -0.40 11.81
N CYS A 152 9.56 -0.98 12.62
CA CYS A 152 10.91 -1.34 12.17
C CYS A 152 10.86 -2.34 11.00
N THR A 153 10.00 -3.36 11.11
CA THR A 153 9.83 -4.38 10.05
C THR A 153 9.26 -3.77 8.76
N ALA A 154 8.31 -2.85 8.88
CA ALA A 154 7.76 -2.09 7.76
C ALA A 154 8.82 -1.17 7.10
N GLN A 155 9.67 -0.53 7.91
CA GLN A 155 10.76 0.33 7.45
C GLN A 155 11.85 -0.45 6.71
N HIS A 156 12.27 -1.61 7.24
CA HIS A 156 13.25 -2.51 6.60
C HIS A 156 12.68 -3.31 5.42
N ARG A 157 11.38 -3.20 5.15
CA ARG A 157 10.66 -3.81 4.01
C ARG A 157 10.56 -5.34 4.08
N GLU A 158 10.61 -5.90 5.29
CA GLU A 158 10.63 -7.34 5.53
C GLU A 158 9.24 -7.99 5.47
N PHE A 159 8.15 -7.19 5.52
CA PHE A 159 6.78 -7.69 5.38
C PHE A 159 6.43 -8.16 3.96
N MET A 160 6.08 -9.44 3.87
CA MET A 160 5.53 -10.11 2.70
C MET A 160 4.05 -10.43 2.90
N ILE A 161 3.25 -10.22 1.86
CA ILE A 161 1.80 -10.46 1.88
C ILE A 161 1.52 -11.92 1.52
N GLY A 162 0.52 -12.52 2.16
CA GLY A 162 0.24 -13.96 2.05
C GLY A 162 1.14 -14.84 2.91
N GLN A 163 1.97 -14.24 3.78
CA GLN A 163 2.80 -14.95 4.75
C GLN A 163 2.24 -14.74 6.16
N LYS A 164 2.22 -15.83 6.96
CA LYS A 164 1.99 -15.77 8.41
C LYS A 164 3.31 -15.43 9.10
N TYR A 165 3.26 -14.54 10.08
CA TYR A 165 4.40 -14.24 10.95
C TYR A 165 4.09 -14.70 12.37
N THR A 166 5.07 -15.33 13.02
CA THR A 166 5.00 -15.72 14.43
C THR A 166 5.32 -14.49 15.29
N LEU A 167 4.44 -14.20 16.24
CA LEU A 167 4.57 -13.10 17.18
C LEU A 167 5.35 -13.54 18.44
N GLY A 168 5.76 -12.58 19.27
CA GLY A 168 6.52 -12.83 20.49
C GLY A 168 5.76 -13.64 21.55
N ASP A 169 4.43 -13.63 21.51
CA ASP A 169 3.54 -14.45 22.34
C ASP A 169 3.24 -15.84 21.73
N CYS A 170 3.97 -16.21 20.68
CA CYS A 170 3.77 -17.43 19.88
C CYS A 170 2.43 -17.51 19.12
N SER A 171 1.63 -16.43 19.10
CA SER A 171 0.47 -16.33 18.20
C SER A 171 0.92 -16.08 16.75
N TYR A 172 -0.01 -16.22 15.81
CA TYR A 172 0.25 -15.99 14.38
C TYR A 172 -0.55 -14.80 13.87
N ALA A 173 0.12 -13.84 13.23
CA ALA A 173 -0.51 -12.74 12.53
C ALA A 173 -0.35 -12.86 11.01
N TRP A 174 -1.43 -12.59 10.28
CA TRP A 174 -1.41 -12.38 8.84
C TRP A 174 -1.10 -10.91 8.52
N ILE A 175 -0.38 -10.66 7.41
CA ILE A 175 -0.18 -9.31 6.90
C ILE A 175 -1.37 -8.88 6.05
N CYS A 176 -2.03 -7.79 6.43
CA CYS A 176 -3.24 -7.30 5.76
C CYS A 176 -2.96 -6.89 4.31
N ARG A 177 -3.66 -7.52 3.36
CA ARG A 177 -3.50 -7.30 1.91
C ARG A 177 -3.67 -5.85 1.48
N TRP A 178 -4.56 -5.13 2.15
CA TRP A 178 -4.90 -3.74 1.82
C TRP A 178 -3.92 -2.70 2.34
N CYS A 179 -3.34 -2.90 3.53
CA CYS A 179 -2.53 -1.88 4.21
C CYS A 179 -1.06 -2.27 4.41
N GLY A 180 -0.72 -3.57 4.33
CA GLY A 180 0.64 -4.09 4.55
C GLY A 180 1.07 -4.16 6.01
N TYR A 181 0.14 -4.03 6.96
CA TYR A 181 0.40 -4.17 8.40
C TYR A 181 -0.25 -5.45 8.96
N PRO A 182 0.30 -6.06 10.01
CA PRO A 182 -0.25 -7.28 10.62
C PRO A 182 -1.65 -7.08 11.19
N VAL A 183 -2.45 -8.16 11.15
CA VAL A 183 -3.80 -8.24 11.70
C VAL A 183 -3.75 -8.94 13.05
N THR A 184 -3.85 -8.18 14.15
CA THR A 184 -3.78 -8.72 15.52
C THR A 184 -5.14 -8.73 16.23
N THR A 185 -5.94 -7.66 16.13
CA THR A 185 -7.13 -7.47 16.98
C THR A 185 -8.47 -7.33 16.25
N SER A 186 -8.50 -7.35 14.91
CA SER A 186 -9.74 -7.12 14.14
C SER A 186 -9.73 -7.71 12.73
N THR A 187 -9.73 -9.04 12.63
CA THR A 187 -9.89 -9.78 11.36
C THR A 187 -11.25 -9.49 10.70
N ALA A 188 -11.30 -9.62 9.38
CA ALA A 188 -12.57 -9.64 8.64
C ALA A 188 -13.19 -11.05 8.64
N TRP A 189 -14.52 -11.12 8.59
CA TRP A 189 -15.26 -12.39 8.57
C TRP A 189 -14.88 -13.22 7.34
N ASN A 190 -14.52 -14.49 7.56
CA ASN A 190 -13.99 -15.42 6.55
C ASN A 190 -12.75 -14.92 5.77
N GLN A 191 -12.12 -13.82 6.19
CA GLN A 191 -11.00 -13.17 5.48
C GLN A 191 -9.94 -12.71 6.50
N PRO A 192 -9.16 -13.64 7.08
CA PRO A 192 -8.18 -13.33 8.13
C PRO A 192 -7.02 -12.45 7.64
N GLU A 193 -6.81 -12.39 6.33
CA GLU A 193 -5.77 -11.59 5.66
C GLU A 193 -6.17 -10.12 5.44
N PHE A 194 -7.23 -9.65 6.10
CA PHE A 194 -7.66 -8.25 6.11
C PHE A 194 -8.11 -7.78 7.50
N HIS A 195 -7.79 -6.53 7.85
CA HIS A 195 -8.49 -5.84 8.94
C HIS A 195 -9.95 -5.57 8.54
N ARG A 196 -10.90 -5.68 9.49
CA ARG A 196 -12.34 -5.42 9.28
C ARG A 196 -12.62 -4.07 8.60
N SER A 197 -11.89 -3.02 8.98
CA SER A 197 -12.01 -1.67 8.39
C SER A 197 -11.40 -1.57 6.99
N CYS A 198 -10.37 -2.37 6.70
CA CYS A 198 -9.74 -2.43 5.38
C CYS A 198 -10.59 -3.23 4.40
N TYR A 199 -11.16 -4.35 4.82
CA TYR A 199 -12.08 -5.15 4.00
C TYR A 199 -13.33 -4.37 3.59
N LYS A 200 -13.92 -3.59 4.49
CA LYS A 200 -15.02 -2.66 4.14
C LYS A 200 -14.65 -1.68 3.02
N ARG A 201 -13.44 -1.11 3.05
CA ARG A 201 -12.95 -0.19 2.01
C ARG A 201 -12.66 -0.92 0.69
N TYR A 202 -12.13 -2.13 0.77
CA TYR A 202 -11.91 -2.99 -0.39
C TYR A 202 -13.24 -3.34 -1.10
N ASN A 203 -14.25 -3.79 -0.36
CA ASN A 203 -15.58 -4.09 -0.90
C ASN A 203 -16.25 -2.86 -1.53
N ALA A 204 -16.11 -1.68 -0.91
CA ALA A 204 -16.61 -0.43 -1.52
C ALA A 204 -15.93 -0.12 -2.86
N VAL A 205 -14.63 -0.43 -3.00
CA VAL A 205 -13.91 -0.29 -4.28
C VAL A 205 -14.32 -1.37 -5.29
N LEU A 206 -14.58 -2.60 -4.87
CA LEU A 206 -15.15 -3.64 -5.76
C LEU A 206 -16.51 -3.23 -6.33
N ILE A 207 -17.40 -2.69 -5.49
CA ILE A 207 -18.71 -2.16 -5.91
C ILE A 207 -18.53 -0.99 -6.88
N LEU A 208 -17.65 -0.03 -6.56
CA LEU A 208 -17.36 1.10 -7.46
C LEU A 208 -16.79 0.65 -8.80
N PHE A 209 -15.88 -0.33 -8.81
CA PHE A 209 -15.33 -0.92 -10.02
C PHE A 209 -16.42 -1.59 -10.88
N PHE A 210 -17.33 -2.35 -10.27
CA PHE A 210 -18.46 -2.94 -10.96
C PHE A 210 -19.38 -1.87 -11.59
N LEU A 211 -19.73 -0.83 -10.82
CA LEU A 211 -20.57 0.28 -11.31
C LEU A 211 -19.89 1.06 -12.46
N LEU A 212 -18.58 1.29 -12.38
CA LEU A 212 -17.79 1.89 -13.46
C LEU A 212 -17.76 0.99 -14.70
N GLY A 213 -17.68 -0.33 -14.53
CA GLY A 213 -17.80 -1.31 -15.61
C GLY A 213 -19.16 -1.25 -16.30
N CYS A 214 -20.26 -1.23 -15.53
CA CYS A 214 -21.61 -1.07 -16.07
C CYS A 214 -21.78 0.26 -16.83
N PHE A 215 -21.23 1.36 -16.31
CA PHE A 215 -21.26 2.66 -16.96
C PHE A 215 -20.45 2.68 -18.26
N HIS A 216 -19.24 2.09 -18.27
CA HIS A 216 -18.42 1.96 -19.48
C HIS A 216 -19.12 1.12 -20.55
N TRP A 217 -19.74 0.01 -20.15
CA TRP A 217 -20.55 -0.84 -21.02
C TRP A 217 -21.73 -0.09 -21.65
N LEU A 218 -22.47 0.69 -20.84
CA LEU A 218 -23.54 1.56 -21.34
C LEU A 218 -23.00 2.59 -22.37
N CYS A 219 -21.82 3.17 -22.12
CA CYS A 219 -21.19 4.12 -23.04
C CYS A 219 -20.81 3.47 -24.38
N ILE A 220 -20.37 2.20 -24.37
CA ILE A 220 -20.08 1.43 -25.59
C ILE A 220 -21.36 1.15 -26.37
N ILE A 221 -22.45 0.77 -25.69
CA ILE A 221 -23.74 0.49 -26.35
C ILE A 221 -24.34 1.76 -26.95
N VAL A 222 -24.43 2.85 -26.18
CA VAL A 222 -25.02 4.11 -26.66
C VAL A 222 -24.14 4.71 -27.76
N GLY A 223 -22.82 4.77 -27.57
CA GLY A 223 -21.89 5.23 -28.60
C GLY A 223 -21.96 4.38 -29.88
N GLY A 224 -22.05 3.06 -29.73
CA GLY A 224 -22.21 2.11 -30.84
C GLY A 224 -23.52 2.30 -31.61
N ALA A 225 -24.64 2.47 -30.90
CA ALA A 225 -25.95 2.73 -31.50
C ALA A 225 -25.99 4.08 -32.24
N LEU A 226 -25.39 5.13 -31.68
CA LEU A 226 -25.25 6.44 -32.34
C LEU A 226 -24.39 6.34 -33.60
N CYS A 227 -23.25 5.64 -33.54
CA CYS A 227 -22.39 5.40 -34.70
C CYS A 227 -23.12 4.61 -35.79
N TRP A 228 -23.88 3.57 -35.43
CA TRP A 228 -24.67 2.79 -36.37
C TRP A 228 -25.80 3.62 -37.00
N ALA A 229 -26.51 4.42 -36.21
CA ALA A 229 -27.63 5.23 -36.69
C ALA A 229 -27.21 6.38 -37.63
N PHE A 230 -26.08 7.05 -37.35
CA PHE A 230 -25.68 8.26 -38.07
C PHE A 230 -24.52 8.06 -39.05
N TYR A 231 -23.71 7.02 -38.90
CA TYR A 231 -22.49 6.81 -39.70
C TYR A 231 -22.44 5.43 -40.38
N ARG A 232 -23.61 4.80 -40.63
CA ARG A 232 -23.75 3.46 -41.23
C ARG A 232 -22.95 3.25 -42.53
N SER A 233 -22.79 4.30 -43.33
CA SER A 233 -22.05 4.27 -44.60
C SER A 233 -20.52 4.35 -44.46
N SER A 234 -19.99 4.55 -43.25
CA SER A 234 -18.57 4.80 -43.01
C SER A 234 -17.92 3.60 -42.29
N THR A 235 -17.33 2.69 -43.05
CA THR A 235 -16.63 1.50 -42.55
C THR A 235 -15.57 1.83 -41.49
N THR A 236 -14.88 2.97 -41.63
CA THR A 236 -13.90 3.51 -40.67
C THR A 236 -14.45 3.81 -39.27
N ILE A 237 -15.74 4.14 -39.16
CA ILE A 237 -16.43 4.45 -37.89
C ILE A 237 -17.13 3.19 -37.36
N LEU A 238 -17.51 2.28 -38.25
CA LEU A 238 -18.36 1.14 -37.95
C LEU A 238 -17.57 -0.15 -37.62
N ALA A 239 -16.33 -0.29 -38.10
CA ALA A 239 -15.46 -1.41 -37.69
C ALA A 239 -15.09 -1.37 -36.18
N PRO A 240 -14.70 -0.22 -35.58
CA PRO A 240 -14.38 -0.16 -34.14
C PRO A 240 -15.60 -0.37 -33.24
N THR A 241 -16.80 0.00 -33.70
CA THR A 241 -18.05 -0.22 -32.94
C THR A 241 -18.43 -1.69 -32.95
N ILE A 242 -18.34 -2.38 -34.11
CA ILE A 242 -18.54 -3.83 -34.21
C ILE A 242 -17.61 -4.57 -33.25
N VAL A 243 -16.30 -4.31 -33.30
CA VAL A 243 -15.30 -4.97 -32.44
C VAL A 243 -15.53 -4.68 -30.96
N SER A 244 -15.94 -3.45 -30.61
CA SER A 244 -16.21 -3.06 -29.22
C SER A 244 -17.52 -3.64 -28.68
N ILE A 245 -18.57 -3.73 -29.51
CA ILE A 245 -19.85 -4.34 -29.13
C ILE A 245 -19.68 -5.85 -28.98
N SER A 246 -19.01 -6.53 -29.92
CA SER A 246 -18.79 -7.98 -29.82
C SER A 246 -17.96 -8.36 -28.60
N ALA A 247 -16.93 -7.57 -28.26
CA ALA A 247 -16.16 -7.77 -27.03
C ALA A 247 -16.97 -7.47 -25.74
N ALA A 248 -18.15 -6.85 -25.85
CA ALA A 248 -18.99 -6.44 -24.73
C ALA A 248 -20.29 -7.27 -24.58
N THR A 249 -20.78 -7.95 -25.62
CA THR A 249 -22.08 -8.65 -25.61
C THR A 249 -22.03 -10.13 -25.21
N THR A 250 -20.86 -10.75 -25.03
CA THR A 250 -20.76 -12.17 -24.60
C THR A 250 -21.28 -12.47 -23.19
N CYS A 251 -21.67 -11.48 -22.41
CA CYS A 251 -22.30 -11.70 -21.09
C CYS A 251 -23.80 -12.07 -21.15
N MET A 252 -24.48 -11.95 -22.32
CA MET A 252 -25.95 -12.05 -22.41
C MET A 252 -26.47 -12.84 -23.64
N ALA A 253 -25.62 -13.55 -24.38
CA ALA A 253 -26.00 -14.19 -25.64
C ALA A 253 -26.56 -15.61 -25.47
N GLU A 254 -27.80 -15.73 -25.02
CA GLU A 254 -28.60 -16.95 -25.23
C GLU A 254 -29.22 -16.93 -26.64
N THR A 255 -28.88 -17.94 -27.43
CA THR A 255 -29.47 -18.38 -28.72
C THR A 255 -30.24 -17.38 -29.60
N THR A 256 -29.70 -17.07 -30.79
CA THR A 256 -30.48 -17.08 -32.05
C THR A 256 -29.57 -17.33 -33.25
N PRO A 257 -29.93 -18.20 -34.21
CA PRO A 257 -29.20 -18.39 -35.45
C PRO A 257 -29.88 -17.66 -36.62
N SER A 258 -29.13 -16.86 -37.39
CA SER A 258 -29.46 -16.65 -38.81
C SER A 258 -28.22 -16.38 -39.65
N THR A 259 -28.35 -16.67 -40.94
CA THR A 259 -27.26 -16.89 -41.88
C THR A 259 -26.84 -15.63 -42.62
N ASN A 260 -25.52 -15.35 -42.61
CA ASN A 260 -24.65 -15.06 -43.78
C ASN A 260 -23.47 -14.14 -43.39
N GLN A 261 -22.28 -14.76 -43.29
CA GLN A 261 -20.93 -14.23 -43.60
C GLN A 261 -20.75 -12.68 -43.56
N GLU A 262 -20.05 -12.05 -42.61
CA GLU A 262 -18.96 -12.50 -41.72
C GLU A 262 -19.18 -12.14 -40.23
N PRO A 263 -19.08 -13.11 -39.30
CA PRO A 263 -18.94 -12.78 -37.86
C PRO A 263 -17.84 -13.55 -37.11
N GLN A 264 -16.94 -14.27 -37.78
CA GLN A 264 -16.00 -15.20 -37.13
C GLN A 264 -15.01 -14.51 -36.18
N VAL A 265 -14.44 -13.35 -36.56
CA VAL A 265 -13.46 -12.62 -35.73
C VAL A 265 -14.09 -12.09 -34.44
N ASN A 266 -15.34 -11.63 -34.52
CA ASN A 266 -16.11 -11.12 -33.38
C ASN A 266 -16.38 -12.22 -32.35
N PHE A 267 -16.77 -13.40 -32.80
CA PHE A 267 -17.04 -14.54 -31.91
C PHE A 267 -15.77 -15.03 -31.22
N ILE A 268 -14.64 -15.08 -31.94
CA ILE A 268 -13.33 -15.46 -31.39
C ILE A 268 -12.84 -14.44 -30.35
N MET A 269 -12.92 -13.14 -30.63
CA MET A 269 -12.52 -12.10 -29.67
C MET A 269 -13.39 -12.09 -28.41
N ALA A 270 -14.70 -12.33 -28.56
CA ALA A 270 -15.65 -12.34 -27.46
C ALA A 270 -15.53 -13.62 -26.60
N PHE A 271 -15.28 -14.78 -27.23
CA PHE A 271 -14.92 -16.03 -26.55
C PHE A 271 -13.56 -15.92 -25.85
N TRP A 272 -12.57 -15.28 -26.48
CA TRP A 272 -11.25 -15.03 -25.88
C TRP A 272 -11.33 -14.08 -24.68
N ALA A 273 -12.19 -13.06 -24.71
CA ALA A 273 -12.46 -12.20 -23.56
C ALA A 273 -13.12 -12.97 -22.40
N LEU A 274 -14.10 -13.84 -22.69
CA LEU A 274 -14.73 -14.72 -21.71
C LEU A 274 -13.71 -15.71 -21.11
N VAL A 275 -12.92 -16.39 -21.95
CA VAL A 275 -11.84 -17.29 -21.52
C VAL A 275 -10.81 -16.52 -20.67
N LEU A 276 -10.40 -15.32 -21.07
CA LEU A 276 -9.48 -14.50 -20.28
C LEU A 276 -10.05 -13.99 -18.96
N LEU A 277 -11.38 -13.87 -18.83
CA LEU A 277 -12.09 -13.55 -17.58
C LEU A 277 -12.24 -14.78 -16.67
N CYS A 278 -12.63 -15.93 -17.22
CA CYS A 278 -12.74 -17.19 -16.49
C CYS A 278 -11.37 -17.76 -16.07
N VAL A 279 -10.33 -17.58 -16.88
CA VAL A 279 -8.92 -17.92 -16.58
C VAL A 279 -8.23 -16.83 -15.74
N ARG A 280 -8.88 -15.67 -15.51
CA ARG A 280 -8.46 -14.62 -14.55
C ARG A 280 -8.67 -15.02 -13.08
N GLY A 281 -8.49 -16.30 -12.77
CA GLY A 281 -8.49 -16.79 -11.40
C GLY A 281 -7.30 -16.25 -10.59
N GLN A 282 -7.31 -16.53 -9.28
CA GLN A 282 -6.33 -16.11 -8.28
C GLN A 282 -4.85 -16.41 -8.67
N TYR A 283 -4.62 -17.33 -9.62
CA TYR A 283 -3.34 -17.96 -9.91
C TYR A 283 -2.59 -17.44 -11.14
N LEU A 284 -3.23 -16.72 -12.07
CA LEU A 284 -2.62 -16.37 -13.38
C LEU A 284 -2.74 -14.88 -13.74
N ARG A 285 -1.59 -14.22 -13.93
CA ARG A 285 -1.51 -12.79 -14.30
C ARG A 285 -1.57 -12.57 -15.82
N THR A 286 -2.77 -12.32 -16.36
CA THR A 286 -3.01 -12.04 -17.79
C THR A 286 -2.95 -10.53 -18.16
N TYR A 287 -2.27 -9.71 -17.36
CA TYR A 287 -2.20 -8.25 -17.54
C TYR A 287 -1.63 -7.81 -18.88
N HIS A 288 -0.65 -8.55 -19.42
CA HIS A 288 -0.04 -8.28 -20.72
C HIS A 288 -1.03 -8.48 -21.87
N TRP A 289 -1.75 -9.60 -21.92
CA TRP A 289 -2.81 -9.83 -22.91
C TRP A 289 -3.94 -8.79 -22.81
N THR A 290 -4.29 -8.40 -21.58
CA THR A 290 -5.28 -7.33 -21.35
C THR A 290 -4.76 -6.00 -21.91
N ALA A 291 -3.53 -5.59 -21.59
CA ALA A 291 -2.95 -4.35 -22.09
C ALA A 291 -2.85 -4.31 -23.62
N ILE A 292 -2.48 -5.41 -24.26
CA ILE A 292 -2.40 -5.53 -25.73
C ILE A 292 -3.79 -5.38 -26.36
N LEU A 293 -4.80 -6.10 -25.85
CA LEU A 293 -6.17 -6.03 -26.35
C LEU A 293 -6.79 -4.64 -26.16
N GLU A 294 -6.60 -4.04 -24.99
CA GLU A 294 -7.06 -2.66 -24.70
C GLU A 294 -6.38 -1.63 -25.62
N SER A 295 -5.08 -1.81 -25.90
CA SER A 295 -4.32 -0.94 -26.82
C SER A 295 -4.75 -1.11 -28.27
N ALA A 296 -5.05 -2.33 -28.71
CA ALA A 296 -5.56 -2.61 -30.05
C ALA A 296 -6.95 -1.98 -30.26
N ILE A 297 -7.86 -2.13 -29.29
CA ILE A 297 -9.17 -1.47 -29.32
C ILE A 297 -9.02 0.05 -29.33
N LEU A 298 -8.17 0.62 -28.46
CA LEU A 298 -7.93 2.07 -28.44
C LEU A 298 -7.40 2.58 -29.78
N GLY A 299 -6.46 1.85 -30.40
CA GLY A 299 -5.92 2.17 -31.72
C GLY A 299 -6.98 2.18 -32.83
N LEU A 300 -7.93 1.24 -32.81
CA LEU A 300 -9.06 1.21 -33.76
C LEU A 300 -9.99 2.43 -33.62
N TRP A 301 -10.13 3.00 -32.43
CA TRP A 301 -10.96 4.20 -32.21
C TRP A 301 -10.31 5.51 -32.67
N VAL A 302 -8.98 5.58 -32.84
CA VAL A 302 -8.28 6.80 -33.27
C VAL A 302 -8.70 7.26 -34.69
N PRO A 303 -8.76 6.40 -35.73
CA PRO A 303 -9.31 6.77 -37.03
C PRO A 303 -10.79 7.17 -36.98
N ALA A 304 -11.61 6.50 -36.16
CA ALA A 304 -13.04 6.80 -36.05
C ALA A 304 -13.28 8.22 -35.50
N ILE A 305 -12.65 8.57 -34.38
CA ILE A 305 -12.79 9.94 -33.83
C ILE A 305 -12.21 11.00 -34.77
N TYR A 306 -11.09 10.70 -35.44
CA TYR A 306 -10.48 11.63 -36.41
C TYR A 306 -11.40 11.91 -37.60
N THR A 307 -12.02 10.88 -38.20
CA THR A 307 -12.94 11.07 -39.34
C THR A 307 -14.22 11.82 -38.96
N ILE A 308 -14.76 11.60 -37.75
CA ILE A 308 -15.90 12.38 -37.26
C ILE A 308 -15.49 13.85 -37.03
N LEU A 309 -14.35 14.08 -36.37
CA LEU A 309 -13.84 15.42 -36.10
C LEU A 309 -13.57 16.20 -37.39
N GLN A 310 -12.94 15.57 -38.40
CA GLN A 310 -12.75 16.17 -39.72
C GLN A 310 -14.08 16.57 -40.39
N ARG A 311 -15.07 15.67 -40.41
CA ARG A 311 -16.40 15.98 -40.97
C ARG A 311 -17.11 17.11 -40.22
N THR A 312 -16.91 17.20 -38.91
CA THR A 312 -17.46 18.27 -38.08
C THR A 312 -16.74 19.61 -38.29
N MET A 313 -15.42 19.62 -38.45
CA MET A 313 -14.63 20.83 -38.71
C MET A 313 -14.72 21.35 -40.15
N ALA A 314 -14.99 20.47 -41.12
CA ALA A 314 -15.22 20.84 -42.53
C ALA A 314 -16.62 21.42 -42.78
N SER A 315 -17.53 21.31 -41.81
CA SER A 315 -18.86 21.93 -41.85
C SER A 315 -18.76 23.41 -41.47
N PRO A 316 -19.35 24.34 -42.24
CA PRO A 316 -19.45 25.74 -41.83
C PRO A 316 -20.48 25.92 -40.70
N ASP A 317 -21.44 25.00 -40.57
CA ASP A 317 -22.46 25.00 -39.52
C ASP A 317 -21.93 24.46 -38.19
N PRO A 318 -22.43 24.95 -37.04
CA PRO A 318 -22.04 24.46 -35.72
C PRO A 318 -22.32 22.95 -35.55
N PRO A 319 -21.53 22.26 -34.71
CA PRO A 319 -21.66 20.81 -34.52
C PRO A 319 -23.06 20.43 -34.04
N SER A 320 -23.77 19.61 -34.82
CA SER A 320 -25.08 19.10 -34.40
C SER A 320 -24.98 18.38 -33.06
N ALA A 321 -26.01 18.52 -32.21
CA ALA A 321 -26.04 17.88 -30.89
C ALA A 321 -25.84 16.34 -30.96
N LYS A 322 -26.24 15.71 -32.07
CA LYS A 322 -26.05 14.28 -32.36
C LYS A 322 -24.57 13.94 -32.61
N ALA A 323 -23.86 14.76 -33.40
CA ALA A 323 -22.43 14.61 -33.63
C ALA A 323 -21.64 14.84 -32.34
N LEU A 324 -22.00 15.88 -31.57
CA LEU A 324 -21.39 16.16 -30.27
C LEU A 324 -21.57 15.00 -29.29
N ALA A 325 -22.79 14.48 -29.12
CA ALA A 325 -23.06 13.31 -28.27
C ALA A 325 -22.25 12.08 -28.71
N THR A 326 -22.18 11.81 -30.02
CA THR A 326 -21.40 10.69 -30.57
C THR A 326 -19.92 10.85 -30.23
N MET A 327 -19.33 12.02 -30.45
CA MET A 327 -17.94 12.31 -30.07
C MET A 327 -17.68 12.15 -28.57
N THR A 328 -18.61 12.60 -27.71
CA THR A 328 -18.51 12.45 -26.25
C THR A 328 -18.46 10.98 -25.82
N PHE A 329 -19.34 10.13 -26.35
CA PHE A 329 -19.32 8.69 -26.02
C PHE A 329 -18.07 7.98 -26.54
N ILE A 330 -17.57 8.34 -27.73
CA ILE A 330 -16.31 7.81 -28.27
C ILE A 330 -15.13 8.24 -27.38
N PHE A 331 -15.01 9.52 -27.08
CA PHE A 331 -13.95 10.06 -26.22
C PHE A 331 -13.96 9.41 -24.84
N LEU A 332 -15.15 9.25 -24.25
CA LEU A 332 -15.33 8.60 -22.96
C LEU A 332 -14.88 7.14 -23.00
N ASN A 333 -15.30 6.36 -24.01
CA ASN A 333 -14.82 4.99 -24.20
C ASN A 333 -13.28 4.95 -24.35
N MET A 334 -12.69 5.82 -25.20
CA MET A 334 -11.23 5.91 -25.34
C MET A 334 -10.51 6.24 -24.03
N TYR A 335 -11.09 7.10 -23.20
CA TYR A 335 -10.56 7.47 -21.88
C TYR A 335 -10.57 6.28 -20.90
N PHE A 336 -11.68 5.54 -20.82
CA PHE A 336 -11.76 4.30 -20.01
C PHE A 336 -10.68 3.29 -20.46
N ARG A 337 -10.55 3.07 -21.78
CA ARG A 337 -9.54 2.17 -22.36
C ARG A 337 -8.11 2.63 -22.03
N LEU A 338 -7.81 3.93 -22.12
CA LEU A 338 -6.52 4.50 -21.75
C LEU A 338 -6.17 4.27 -20.27
N LEU A 339 -7.12 4.48 -19.35
CA LEU A 339 -6.91 4.20 -17.93
C LEU A 339 -6.65 2.71 -17.66
N ASN A 340 -7.37 1.81 -18.35
CA ASN A 340 -7.14 0.37 -18.26
C ASN A 340 -5.74 -0.03 -18.78
N ILE A 341 -5.25 0.58 -19.87
CA ILE A 341 -3.88 0.35 -20.37
C ILE A 341 -2.87 0.80 -19.31
N LEU A 342 -3.02 2.02 -18.78
CA LEU A 342 -2.11 2.57 -17.78
C LEU A 342 -2.06 1.69 -16.52
N GLY A 343 -3.21 1.27 -15.97
CA GLY A 343 -3.23 0.39 -14.79
C GLY A 343 -2.71 -1.02 -15.06
N ASN A 344 -2.92 -1.60 -16.25
CA ASN A 344 -2.26 -2.87 -16.61
C ASN A 344 -0.73 -2.70 -16.72
N ILE A 345 -0.21 -1.56 -17.20
CA ILE A 345 1.23 -1.26 -17.17
C ILE A 345 1.73 -1.20 -15.72
N VAL A 346 1.01 -0.54 -14.80
CA VAL A 346 1.35 -0.53 -13.37
C VAL A 346 1.38 -1.94 -12.77
N LEU A 347 0.45 -2.81 -13.17
CA LEU A 347 0.38 -4.20 -12.73
C LEU A 347 1.52 -5.07 -13.30
N MET A 348 1.94 -4.82 -14.54
CA MET A 348 3.11 -5.48 -15.14
C MET A 348 4.42 -5.12 -14.40
N CYS A 349 4.54 -3.88 -13.90
CA CYS A 349 5.66 -3.43 -13.06
C CYS A 349 5.65 -3.99 -11.61
N GLU A 350 4.88 -5.04 -11.34
CA GLU A 350 4.68 -5.65 -10.02
C GLU A 350 4.40 -4.65 -8.88
N TYR A 351 3.54 -3.66 -9.14
CA TYR A 351 3.27 -2.61 -8.16
C TYR A 351 2.62 -3.15 -6.87
N LYS A 352 3.44 -3.24 -5.82
CA LYS A 352 3.02 -3.63 -4.47
C LYS A 352 2.24 -2.49 -3.79
N MET A 353 0.90 -2.51 -3.88
CA MET A 353 0.00 -1.43 -3.43
C MET A 353 0.25 -0.95 -1.98
N TRP A 354 0.60 -1.84 -1.06
CA TRP A 354 0.85 -1.50 0.34
C TRP A 354 2.02 -0.52 0.55
N ARG A 355 2.92 -0.40 -0.44
CA ARG A 355 4.02 0.58 -0.43
C ARG A 355 3.53 2.04 -0.25
N ARG A 356 2.26 2.35 -0.59
CA ARG A 356 1.63 3.67 -0.36
C ARG A 356 1.55 4.11 1.11
N ARG A 357 1.63 3.17 2.07
CA ARG A 357 1.55 3.43 3.52
C ARG A 357 2.89 3.42 4.24
N ARG A 358 4.01 3.37 3.51
CA ARG A 358 5.35 3.40 4.11
C ARG A 358 5.58 4.70 4.90
N PRO A 359 6.16 4.62 6.12
CA PRO A 359 6.68 5.81 6.78
C PRO A 359 7.85 6.41 5.99
N ASN A 360 8.12 7.71 6.20
CA ASN A 360 9.29 8.43 5.69
C ASN A 360 9.45 8.44 4.15
N VAL A 361 8.34 8.50 3.40
CA VAL A 361 8.34 8.66 1.94
C VAL A 361 8.11 10.13 1.55
N ASN A 362 8.93 10.66 0.64
CA ASN A 362 8.83 12.02 0.11
C ASN A 362 7.40 12.33 -0.42
N PRO A 363 6.92 13.59 -0.34
CA PRO A 363 5.55 13.93 -0.73
C PRO A 363 5.26 13.62 -2.20
N LEU A 364 6.21 13.88 -3.11
CA LEU A 364 6.07 13.58 -4.54
C LEU A 364 5.88 12.08 -4.81
N SER A 365 6.69 11.21 -4.19
CA SER A 365 6.55 9.75 -4.35
C SER A 365 5.32 9.21 -3.62
N ARG A 366 4.84 9.87 -2.56
CA ARG A 366 3.54 9.59 -1.95
C ARG A 366 2.38 9.87 -2.92
N SER A 367 2.39 10.99 -3.63
CA SER A 367 1.42 11.30 -4.69
C SER A 367 1.50 10.32 -5.85
N ALA A 368 2.72 9.96 -6.30
CA ALA A 368 2.90 8.93 -7.33
C ALA A 368 2.35 7.56 -6.87
N HIS A 369 2.62 7.14 -5.63
CA HIS A 369 2.04 5.91 -5.06
C HIS A 369 0.51 5.96 -4.95
N LEU A 370 -0.09 7.13 -4.70
CA LEU A 370 -1.54 7.30 -4.74
C LEU A 370 -2.08 7.13 -6.16
N LEU A 371 -1.48 7.77 -7.17
CA LEU A 371 -1.89 7.64 -8.57
C LEU A 371 -1.78 6.19 -9.08
N MET A 372 -0.63 5.55 -8.85
CA MET A 372 -0.39 4.15 -9.22
C MET A 372 -1.38 3.20 -8.53
N THR A 373 -1.72 3.48 -7.27
CA THR A 373 -2.79 2.78 -6.54
C THR A 373 -4.15 2.96 -7.23
N LEU A 374 -4.54 4.18 -7.57
CA LEU A 374 -5.83 4.47 -8.19
C LEU A 374 -5.95 3.78 -9.56
N LEU A 375 -4.90 3.79 -10.38
CA LEU A 375 -4.85 3.09 -11.67
C LEU A 375 -5.01 1.57 -11.53
N VAL A 376 -4.39 0.96 -10.50
CA VAL A 376 -4.57 -0.47 -10.19
C VAL A 376 -6.00 -0.77 -9.76
N LEU A 377 -6.57 0.02 -8.84
CA LEU A 377 -7.93 -0.16 -8.35
C LEU A 377 -9.00 0.11 -9.42
N TRP A 378 -8.71 1.00 -10.37
CA TRP A 378 -9.54 1.26 -11.55
C TRP A 378 -9.55 0.07 -12.50
N THR A 379 -8.40 -0.56 -12.72
CA THR A 379 -8.24 -1.57 -13.78
C THR A 379 -8.57 -2.98 -13.32
N TYR A 380 -8.11 -3.37 -12.13
CA TYR A 380 -8.32 -4.72 -11.59
C TYR A 380 -8.10 -4.75 -10.06
N PRO A 381 -9.09 -4.32 -9.24
CA PRO A 381 -8.95 -4.24 -7.79
C PRO A 381 -8.70 -5.62 -7.14
N GLN A 382 -9.17 -6.71 -7.76
CA GLN A 382 -8.90 -8.09 -7.32
C GLN A 382 -7.41 -8.47 -7.36
N SER A 383 -6.52 -7.67 -7.96
CA SER A 383 -5.06 -7.88 -7.87
C SER A 383 -4.53 -7.91 -6.43
N ILE A 384 -5.32 -7.42 -5.47
CA ILE A 384 -5.00 -7.41 -4.03
C ILE A 384 -5.05 -8.82 -3.43
N GLU A 385 -5.94 -9.69 -3.92
CA GLU A 385 -6.14 -11.07 -3.43
C GLU A 385 -5.07 -12.04 -3.97
N GLN A 386 -4.40 -11.70 -5.06
CA GLN A 386 -3.37 -12.56 -5.67
C GLN A 386 -2.26 -12.95 -4.68
N GLU A 387 -1.83 -14.20 -4.74
CA GLU A 387 -0.71 -14.69 -3.96
C GLU A 387 0.64 -14.09 -4.40
N TYR A 388 1.59 -14.05 -3.45
CA TYR A 388 2.98 -13.68 -3.68
C TYR A 388 3.92 -14.80 -3.19
N PRO A 389 5.02 -15.11 -3.89
CA PRO A 389 5.34 -14.69 -5.26
C PRO A 389 4.33 -15.25 -6.26
N ALA A 390 4.06 -14.49 -7.33
CA ALA A 390 3.07 -14.86 -8.32
C ALA A 390 3.61 -15.85 -9.36
N THR A 391 2.78 -16.81 -9.71
CA THR A 391 2.96 -17.70 -10.86
C THR A 391 2.57 -16.97 -12.15
N TRP A 392 3.55 -16.75 -13.02
CA TRP A 392 3.30 -16.37 -14.41
C TRP A 392 2.92 -17.62 -15.22
N TRP A 393 2.34 -17.45 -16.41
CA TRP A 393 1.98 -18.55 -17.33
C TRP A 393 3.14 -19.52 -17.64
N PHE A 394 4.39 -19.05 -17.53
CA PHE A 394 5.63 -19.83 -17.73
C PHE A 394 6.48 -19.95 -16.45
N GLY A 395 5.90 -19.64 -15.28
CA GLY A 395 6.60 -19.74 -13.99
C GLY A 395 6.74 -21.20 -13.55
N ARG A 396 7.94 -21.62 -13.13
CA ARG A 396 8.14 -22.95 -12.53
C ARG A 396 7.21 -23.15 -11.32
N PRO A 397 6.73 -24.37 -11.05
CA PRO A 397 6.06 -24.70 -9.80
C PRO A 397 6.93 -24.30 -8.60
N ARG A 398 6.32 -23.82 -7.51
CA ARG A 398 7.05 -23.65 -6.23
C ARG A 398 7.60 -25.01 -5.80
N PRO A 399 8.84 -25.09 -5.28
CA PRO A 399 9.20 -26.18 -4.39
C PRO A 399 8.22 -26.15 -3.20
N GLN A 400 7.62 -27.29 -2.86
CA GLN A 400 6.97 -27.44 -1.56
C GLN A 400 8.08 -27.49 -0.50
N GLY A 401 8.22 -26.41 0.26
CA GLY A 401 9.31 -26.25 1.23
C GLY A 401 9.21 -24.91 1.98
N GLY A 402 8.96 -24.88 3.30
CA GLY A 402 8.63 -26.02 4.16
C GLY A 402 7.68 -25.63 5.28
N ILE A 403 6.82 -26.57 5.65
CA ILE A 403 6.21 -26.65 6.97
C ILE A 403 6.85 -27.87 7.63
N ALA A 404 7.68 -27.61 8.63
CA ALA A 404 8.21 -28.56 9.61
C ALA A 404 8.58 -27.76 10.87
#